data_AF-A0A3D4E8F9-F1
#
_entry.id   AF-A0A3D4E8F9-F1
#
_cell.length_a   1.000
_cell.length_b   1.000
_cell.length_c   1.000
_cell.angle_alpha   90.00
_cell.angle_beta   90.00
_cell.angle_gamma   90.00
#
_symmetry.space_group_name_H-M   'P 1'
#
loop_
_entity.id
_entity.type
_entity.pdbx_description
1 polymer ?
#
loop_
_entity_poly.entity_id
_entity_poly.type
_entity_poly.pdbx_seq_one_letter_code
_entity_poly.pdbx_strand_id
1 'polypeptide(L)'
;MEATLTEFLSTGVFAFILTFVRLGSAFMIMPGLGDSFVPERIRLWTALSISFVLMPTTADYLPAEMPSTFGLVVLVFLEFLIGLFFGTIARIFMMATDTAGMVISTMSGLGSAQVFNPSL
;
A
#
# COMPACT_ATOMS: atom_id res chain seq x y z
N MET A 1 31.65 -20.64 0.09
CA MET A 1 30.43 -20.78 0.91
C MET A 1 30.10 -19.50 1.68
N GLU A 2 31.10 -18.78 2.23
CA GLU A 2 30.85 -17.46 2.83
C GLU A 2 30.42 -16.40 1.80
N ALA A 3 31.09 -16.33 0.64
CA ALA A 3 30.76 -15.38 -0.43
C ALA A 3 29.31 -15.54 -0.96
N THR A 4 28.83 -16.78 -1.08
CA THR A 4 27.48 -17.10 -1.56
C THR A 4 26.40 -16.72 -0.54
N LEU A 5 26.70 -16.81 0.76
CA LEU A 5 25.79 -16.40 1.84
C LEU A 5 25.68 -14.88 1.92
N THR A 6 26.81 -14.15 1.79
CA THR A 6 26.80 -12.69 1.77
C THR A 6 26.05 -12.13 0.57
N GLU A 7 26.18 -12.78 -0.58
CA GLU A 7 25.46 -12.40 -1.80
C GLU A 7 23.95 -12.65 -1.66
N PHE A 8 23.56 -13.83 -1.19
CA PHE A 8 22.16 -14.14 -0.94
C PHE A 8 21.51 -13.21 0.09
N LEU A 9 22.22 -12.89 1.18
CA LEU A 9 21.75 -11.95 2.19
C LEU A 9 21.62 -10.53 1.62
N SER A 10 22.61 -10.06 0.87
CA SER A 10 22.61 -8.71 0.28
C SER A 10 21.48 -8.54 -0.73
N THR A 11 21.37 -9.47 -1.69
CA THR A 11 20.32 -9.44 -2.72
C THR A 11 18.94 -9.70 -2.13
N GLY A 12 18.84 -10.59 -1.14
CA GLY A 12 17.59 -10.89 -0.46
C GLY A 12 17.06 -9.69 0.34
N VAL A 13 17.91 -9.04 1.14
CA VAL A 13 17.54 -7.84 1.89
C VAL A 13 17.18 -6.69 0.94
N PHE A 14 17.93 -6.53 -0.16
CA PHE A 14 17.64 -5.54 -1.18
C PHE A 14 16.24 -5.72 -1.78
N ALA A 15 15.92 -6.92 -2.25
CA ALA A 15 14.61 -7.21 -2.82
C ALA A 15 13.49 -7.06 -1.78
N PHE A 16 13.72 -7.51 -0.55
CA PHE A 16 12.75 -7.36 0.54
C PHE A 16 12.43 -5.89 0.84
N ILE A 17 13.45 -5.04 0.98
CA ILE A 17 13.26 -3.61 1.30
C ILE A 17 12.44 -2.92 0.22
N LEU A 18 12.73 -3.16 -1.05
CA LEU A 18 12.01 -2.52 -2.15
C LEU A 18 10.55 -2.97 -2.23
N THR A 19 10.32 -4.28 -2.09
CA THR A 19 8.96 -4.84 -2.02
C THR A 19 8.21 -4.31 -0.80
N PHE A 20 8.89 -4.13 0.34
CA PHE A 20 8.32 -3.50 1.53
C PHE A 20 7.97 -2.03 1.31
N VAL A 21 8.83 -1.25 0.65
CA VAL A 21 8.54 0.16 0.35
C VAL A 21 7.28 0.29 -0.52
N ARG A 22 7.14 -0.53 -1.58
CA ARG A 22 5.97 -0.52 -2.47
C ARG A 22 4.68 -0.93 -1.74
N LEU A 23 4.68 -2.07 -1.06
CA LEU A 23 3.48 -2.58 -0.38
C LEU A 23 3.13 -1.74 0.86
N GLY A 24 4.14 -1.30 1.60
CA GLY A 24 3.98 -0.43 2.76
C GLY A 24 3.34 0.90 2.39
N SER A 25 3.82 1.57 1.33
CA SER A 25 3.22 2.83 0.88
C SER A 25 1.81 2.65 0.33
N ALA A 26 1.52 1.53 -0.35
CA ALA A 26 0.18 1.20 -0.80
C ALA A 26 -0.79 0.98 0.38
N PHE A 27 -0.40 0.19 1.38
CA PHE A 27 -1.24 -0.12 2.55
C PHE A 27 -1.45 1.05 3.49
N MET A 28 -0.56 2.04 3.49
CA MET A 28 -0.78 3.28 4.25
C MET A 28 -1.96 4.11 3.73
N ILE A 29 -2.32 3.98 2.46
CA ILE A 29 -3.30 4.86 1.78
C ILE A 29 -4.56 4.11 1.36
N MET A 30 -4.41 2.81 1.08
CA MET A 30 -5.50 1.90 0.79
C MET A 30 -6.60 2.01 1.87
N PRO A 31 -7.87 2.19 1.47
CA PRO A 31 -8.99 2.16 2.39
C PRO A 31 -9.08 0.79 3.07
N GLY A 32 -9.51 0.75 4.33
CA GLY A 32 -9.55 -0.48 5.13
C GLY A 32 -8.31 -0.69 5.98
N LEU A 33 -7.11 -0.81 5.38
CA LEU A 33 -5.85 -1.00 6.13
C LEU A 33 -5.18 0.32 6.54
N GLY A 34 -5.30 1.36 5.71
CA GLY A 34 -4.69 2.67 5.92
C GLY A 34 -5.45 3.59 6.85
N ASP A 35 -6.69 3.24 7.21
CA ASP A 35 -7.59 4.09 8.00
C ASP A 35 -7.25 4.14 9.49
N SER A 36 -7.77 5.16 10.19
CA SER A 36 -7.50 5.43 11.61
C SER A 36 -8.03 4.36 12.56
N PHE A 37 -8.96 3.51 12.12
CA PHE A 37 -9.48 2.44 12.94
C PHE A 37 -8.50 1.26 13.10
N VAL A 38 -7.47 1.17 12.24
CA VAL A 38 -6.42 0.14 12.35
C VAL A 38 -5.24 0.69 13.14
N PRO A 39 -4.86 0.08 14.28
CA PRO A 39 -3.65 0.46 15.01
C PRO A 39 -2.41 0.39 14.13
N GLU A 40 -1.56 1.41 14.23
CA GLU A 40 -0.37 1.56 13.37
C GLU A 40 0.54 0.33 13.39
N ARG A 41 0.66 -0.32 14.55
CA ARG A 41 1.44 -1.54 14.75
C ARG A 41 0.92 -2.70 13.90
N ILE A 42 -0.39 -2.90 13.85
CA ILE A 42 -1.02 -3.98 13.07
C ILE A 42 -0.78 -3.73 11.59
N ARG A 43 -0.96 -2.49 11.14
CA ARG A 43 -0.68 -2.09 9.76
C ARG A 43 0.76 -2.39 9.35
N LEU A 44 1.73 -2.07 10.22
CA LEU A 44 3.14 -2.39 9.98
C LEU A 44 3.40 -3.90 9.92
N TRP A 45 2.88 -4.68 10.87
CA TRP A 45 3.04 -6.14 10.86
C TRP A 45 2.44 -6.79 9.61
N THR A 46 1.27 -6.32 9.16
CA THR A 46 0.62 -6.79 7.94
C THR A 46 1.46 -6.46 6.70
N ALA A 47 1.96 -5.22 6.59
CA ALA A 47 2.84 -4.83 5.49
C ALA A 47 4.10 -5.69 5.46
N LEU A 48 4.76 -5.87 6.60
CA LEU A 48 6.00 -6.62 6.72
C LEU A 48 5.80 -8.10 6.35
N SER A 49 4.71 -8.70 6.82
CA SER A 49 4.39 -10.12 6.58
C SER A 49 4.07 -10.37 5.11
N ILE A 50 3.25 -9.52 4.49
CA ILE A 50 2.88 -9.65 3.08
C ILE A 50 4.09 -9.42 2.17
N SER A 51 4.92 -8.42 2.47
CA SER A 51 6.15 -8.17 1.71
C SER A 51 7.13 -9.34 1.80
N PHE A 52 7.22 -10.01 2.95
CA PHE A 52 8.07 -11.19 3.10
C PHE A 52 7.59 -12.36 2.24
N VAL A 53 6.28 -12.59 2.18
CA VAL A 53 5.69 -13.66 1.35
C VAL A 53 5.81 -13.35 -0.15
N LEU A 54 5.66 -12.08 -0.54
CA LEU A 54 5.71 -11.67 -1.95
C LEU A 54 7.13 -11.43 -2.48
N MET A 55 8.11 -11.21 -1.60
CA MET A 55 9.52 -11.02 -1.95
C MET A 55 10.02 -11.96 -3.08
N PRO A 56 9.89 -13.30 -2.99
CA PRO A 56 10.41 -14.19 -4.03
C PRO A 56 9.75 -13.97 -5.39
N THR A 57 8.48 -13.58 -5.43
CA THR A 57 7.76 -13.30 -6.69
C THR A 57 8.18 -11.98 -7.33
N THR A 58 8.60 -11.01 -6.51
CA THR A 58 9.05 -9.69 -6.98
C THR A 58 10.53 -9.67 -7.34
N ALA A 59 11.33 -10.60 -6.80
CA ALA A 59 12.77 -10.67 -6.99
C ALA A 59 13.17 -10.79 -8.48
N ASP A 60 12.39 -11.53 -9.27
CA ASP A 60 12.66 -11.74 -10.70
C ASP A 60 12.53 -10.47 -11.56
N TYR A 61 11.82 -9.45 -11.05
CA TYR A 61 11.59 -8.19 -11.75
C TYR A 61 12.51 -7.06 -11.29
N LEU A 62 13.34 -7.32 -10.27
CA LEU A 62 14.26 -6.35 -9.70
C LEU A 62 15.62 -6.43 -10.40
N PRO A 63 16.37 -5.31 -10.49
CA PRO A 63 17.72 -5.34 -11.02
C PRO A 63 18.60 -6.34 -10.26
N ALA A 64 19.26 -7.24 -10.99
CA ALA A 64 20.12 -8.27 -10.39
C ALA A 64 21.35 -7.70 -9.67
N GLU A 65 21.79 -6.50 -10.08
CA GLU A 65 22.92 -5.81 -9.47
C GLU A 65 22.46 -4.61 -8.65
N MET A 66 23.08 -4.43 -7.49
CA MET A 66 22.81 -3.29 -6.61
C MET A 66 23.26 -1.99 -7.31
N PRO A 67 22.36 -1.02 -7.54
CA PRO A 67 22.72 0.23 -8.19
C PRO A 67 23.68 1.06 -7.34
N SER A 68 24.27 2.10 -7.94
CA SER A 68 24.98 3.14 -7.18
C SER A 68 24.07 3.78 -6.13
N THR A 69 24.64 4.44 -5.11
CA THR A 69 23.88 5.09 -4.04
C THR A 69 22.78 6.02 -4.57
N PHE A 70 23.05 6.77 -5.63
CA PHE A 70 22.07 7.62 -6.27
C PHE A 70 20.95 6.81 -6.96
N GLY A 71 21.32 5.74 -7.67
CA GLY A 71 20.36 4.84 -8.31
C GLY A 71 19.43 4.15 -7.30
N LEU A 72 19.95 3.76 -6.13
CA LEU A 72 19.16 3.19 -5.04
C LEU A 72 18.09 4.16 -4.52
N VAL A 73 18.45 5.42 -4.29
CA VAL A 73 17.50 6.44 -3.82
C VAL A 73 16.38 6.67 -4.85
N VAL A 74 16.74 6.78 -6.13
CA VAL A 74 15.77 6.92 -7.23
C VAL A 74 14.83 5.71 -7.28
N LEU A 75 15.38 4.51 -7.13
CA LEU A 75 14.61 3.28 -7.20
C LEU A 75 13.64 3.14 -6.02
N VAL A 76 14.09 3.40 -4.79
CA VAL A 76 13.21 3.47 -3.60
C VAL A 76 12.10 4.50 -3.79
N PHE A 77 12.43 5.66 -4.35
CA PHE A 77 11.44 6.71 -4.60
C PHE A 77 10.39 6.29 -5.64
N LEU A 78 10.80 5.61 -6.72
CA LEU A 78 9.88 5.06 -7.71
C LEU A 78 8.98 3.98 -7.11
N GLU A 79 9.53 3.07 -6.31
CA GLU A 79 8.76 2.03 -5.61
C GLU A 79 7.73 2.63 -4.66
N PHE A 80 8.12 3.67 -3.92
CA PHE A 80 7.20 4.44 -3.09
C PHE A 80 6.06 5.05 -3.91
N LEU A 81 6.39 5.69 -5.05
CA LEU A 81 5.42 6.36 -5.92
C LEU A 81 4.45 5.36 -6.56
N ILE A 82 4.92 4.17 -6.94
CA ILE A 82 4.07 3.09 -7.45
C ILE A 82 3.08 2.63 -6.38
N GLY A 83 3.55 2.41 -5.16
CA GLY A 83 2.64 2.02 -4.06
C GLY A 83 1.63 3.12 -3.72
N LEU A 84 2.06 4.38 -3.71
CA LEU A 84 1.17 5.55 -3.57
C LEU A 84 0.08 5.56 -4.65
N PHE A 85 0.46 5.30 -5.90
CA PHE A 85 -0.47 5.25 -7.03
C PHE A 85 -1.51 4.14 -6.85
N PHE A 86 -1.11 2.93 -6.47
CA PHE A 86 -2.07 1.84 -6.22
C PHE A 86 -2.99 2.13 -5.02
N GLY A 87 -2.44 2.68 -3.93
CA GLY A 87 -3.23 3.07 -2.76
C GLY A 87 -4.28 4.13 -3.08
N THR A 88 -3.91 5.14 -3.88
CA THR A 88 -4.84 6.22 -4.28
C THR A 88 -5.94 5.72 -5.22
N ILE A 89 -5.63 4.82 -6.16
CA ILE A 89 -6.65 4.17 -7.01
C ILE A 89 -7.70 3.47 -6.14
N ALA A 90 -7.27 2.67 -5.16
CA ALA A 90 -8.19 1.98 -4.25
C ALA A 90 -9.08 2.98 -3.49
N ARG A 91 -8.52 4.12 -3.08
CA ARG A 91 -9.28 5.18 -2.40
C ARG A 91 -10.31 5.85 -3.31
N ILE A 92 -9.98 6.06 -4.58
CA ILE A 92 -10.92 6.60 -5.59
C ILE A 92 -12.12 5.66 -5.77
N PHE A 93 -11.90 4.34 -5.82
CA PHE A 93 -13.00 3.36 -5.90
C PHE A 93 -13.94 3.43 -4.69
N MET A 94 -13.39 3.58 -3.49
CA MET A 94 -14.22 3.75 -2.29
C MET A 94 -15.00 5.06 -2.31
N MET A 95 -14.38 6.18 -2.72
CA MET A 95 -15.07 7.46 -2.87
C MET A 95 -16.20 7.39 -3.91
N ALA A 96 -15.97 6.71 -5.03
CA ALA A 96 -16.99 6.51 -6.06
C ALA A 96 -18.17 5.69 -5.52
N THR A 97 -17.88 4.64 -4.75
CA THR A 97 -18.90 3.78 -4.12
C THR A 97 -19.72 4.55 -3.09
N ASP A 98 -19.06 5.34 -2.24
CA ASP A 98 -19.70 6.20 -1.24
C ASP A 98 -20.63 7.23 -1.92
N THR A 99 -20.14 7.87 -2.98
CA THR A 99 -20.92 8.82 -3.79
C THR A 99 -22.15 8.14 -4.40
N ALA A 100 -22.00 6.94 -4.96
CA ALA A 100 -23.10 6.17 -5.52
C ALA A 100 -24.14 5.78 -4.44
N GLY A 101 -23.68 5.36 -3.26
CA GLY A 101 -24.53 5.05 -2.11
C GLY A 101 -25.33 6.26 -1.65
N MET A 102 -24.70 7.43 -1.58
CA MET A 102 -25.37 8.70 -1.24
C MET A 102 -26.48 9.03 -2.24
N VAL A 103 -26.21 8.88 -3.54
CA VAL A 103 -27.20 9.11 -4.61
C VAL A 103 -28.38 8.14 -4.54
N ILE A 104 -28.15 6.86 -4.22
CA ILE A 104 -29.23 5.87 -4.02
C ILE A 104 -30.06 6.22 -2.77
N SER A 105 -29.41 6.63 -1.69
CA SER A 105 -30.06 7.01 -0.42
C SER A 105 -30.99 8.21 -0.60
N THR A 106 -30.56 9.23 -1.35
CA THR A 106 -31.40 10.40 -1.64
C THR A 106 -32.59 10.06 -2.52
N MET A 107 -32.40 9.24 -3.56
CA MET A 107 -33.50 8.79 -4.43
C MET A 107 -34.51 7.87 -3.73
N SER A 108 -34.06 7.03 -2.80
CA SER A 108 -34.93 6.12 -2.05
C SER A 108 -35.67 6.80 -0.89
N GLY A 109 -35.42 8.09 -0.65
CA GLY A 109 -36.02 8.87 0.43
C GLY A 109 -35.38 8.68 1.81
N LEU A 110 -34.41 7.76 1.96
CA LEU A 110 -33.65 7.56 3.21
C LEU A 110 -32.76 8.78 3.54
N GLY A 111 -32.28 9.48 2.52
CA GLY A 111 -31.54 10.74 2.68
C GLY A 111 -32.37 11.90 3.24
N SER A 112 -33.70 11.78 3.32
CA SER A 112 -34.57 12.82 3.88
C SER A 112 -34.35 13.07 5.38
N ALA A 113 -33.81 12.09 6.11
CA ALA A 113 -33.42 12.22 7.52
C ALA A 113 -32.26 13.21 7.74
N GLN A 114 -31.46 13.52 6.71
CA GLN A 114 -30.43 14.57 6.76
C GLN A 114 -31.04 15.97 6.55
N VAL A 115 -32.16 16.07 5.81
CA VAL A 115 -32.88 17.32 5.54
C VAL A 115 -33.75 17.71 6.75
N PHE A 116 -34.43 16.74 7.34
CA PHE A 116 -35.15 16.89 8.60
C PHE A 116 -34.29 16.29 9.70
N ASN A 117 -33.27 17.04 10.15
CA ASN A 117 -32.42 16.60 11.27
C ASN A 117 -33.28 16.29 12.50
N PRO A 118 -33.44 15.02 12.94
CA PRO A 118 -34.26 14.68 14.10
C PRO A 118 -33.55 14.92 15.44
N SER A 119 -32.30 15.42 15.41
CA SER A 119 -31.50 15.77 16.60
C SER A 119 -31.50 17.27 16.94
N LEU A 120 -32.22 18.09 16.17
CA LEU A 120 -32.64 19.45 16.51
C LEU A 120 -34.16 19.47 16.69
#